data_AF-A0A061JI64-F1
#
_entry.id   AF-A0A061JI64-F1
#
_cell.length_a   1.000
_cell.length_b   1.000
_cell.length_c   1.000
_cell.angle_alpha   90.00
_cell.angle_beta   90.00
_cell.angle_gamma   90.00
#
_symmetry.space_group_name_H-M   'P 1'
#
loop_
_entity.id
_entity.type
_entity.pdbx_description
1 polymer ?
#
loop_
_entity_poly.entity_id
_entity_poly.type
_entity_poly.pdbx_seq_one_letter_code
_entity_poly.pdbx_strand_id
1 'polypeptide(L)'
;MFVDQKDQRRKKLEHLIHQEIAQVLYHILCSEHSKEDLRVTVMEVHSSKDLRKADVFLSTSSPEAFNMIRQKSAKIRFILAKRVSLRRMPEINFLPWAEG
;
A
#
# COMPACT_ATOMS: atom_id res chain seq x y z
N MET A 1 -7.46 -30.50 5.99
CA MET A 1 -6.66 -29.45 5.33
C MET A 1 -5.90 -28.68 6.41
N PHE A 2 -4.57 -28.84 6.49
CA PHE A 2 -3.75 -28.04 7.39
C PHE A 2 -3.54 -26.67 6.74
N VAL A 3 -4.22 -25.64 7.24
CA VAL A 3 -3.98 -24.27 6.77
C VAL A 3 -2.66 -23.81 7.38
N ASP A 4 -1.67 -23.52 6.54
CA ASP A 4 -0.37 -23.06 6.99
C ASP A 4 -0.54 -21.73 7.77
N GLN A 5 -0.27 -21.76 9.08
CA GLN A 5 -0.43 -20.58 9.94
C GLN A 5 0.41 -19.38 9.45
N LYS A 6 1.50 -19.64 8.72
CA LYS A 6 2.33 -18.57 8.13
C LYS A 6 1.59 -17.85 7.00
N ASP A 7 0.87 -18.59 6.16
CA ASP A 7 0.06 -18.02 5.09
C ASP A 7 -1.13 -17.21 5.63
N GLN A 8 -1.74 -17.65 6.73
CA GLN A 8 -2.79 -16.86 7.39
C GLN A 8 -2.25 -15.53 7.95
N ARG A 9 -1.06 -15.54 8.57
CA ARG A 9 -0.42 -14.32 9.07
C ARG A 9 -0.07 -13.37 7.93
N ARG A 10 0.45 -13.90 6.81
CA ARG A 10 0.76 -13.12 5.61
C ARG A 10 -0.50 -12.46 5.05
N LYS A 11 -1.57 -13.22 4.82
CA LYS A 11 -2.84 -12.69 4.31
C LYS A 11 -3.45 -11.62 5.22
N LYS A 12 -3.36 -11.79 6.54
CA LYS A 12 -3.80 -10.77 7.50
C LYS A 12 -2.98 -9.49 7.38
N LEU A 13 -1.65 -9.61 7.24
CA LEU A 13 -0.78 -8.46 7.03
C LEU A 13 -1.10 -7.74 5.72
N GLU A 14 -1.23 -8.49 4.61
CA GLU A 14 -1.59 -7.94 3.29
C GLU A 14 -2.91 -7.18 3.35
N HIS A 15 -3.92 -7.76 4.00
CA HIS A 15 -5.23 -7.12 4.18
C HIS A 15 -5.16 -5.84 5.01
N LEU A 16 -4.42 -5.86 6.13
CA LEU A 16 -4.24 -4.68 6.98
C LEU A 16 -3.49 -3.56 6.23
N ILE A 17 -2.42 -3.92 5.52
CA ILE A 17 -1.65 -2.97 4.72
C ILE A 17 -2.52 -2.37 3.61
N HIS A 18 -3.33 -3.20 2.93
CA HIS A 18 -4.24 -2.75 1.88
C HIS A 18 -5.22 -1.69 2.40
N GLN A 19 -5.92 -1.97 3.50
CA GLN A 19 -6.88 -1.05 4.10
C GLN A 19 -6.23 0.28 4.52
N GLU A 20 -5.10 0.21 5.22
CA GLU A 20 -4.44 1.40 5.74
C GLU A 20 -3.80 2.24 4.64
N ILE A 21 -3.20 1.61 3.62
CA ILE A 21 -2.65 2.34 2.48
C ILE A 21 -3.76 3.04 1.71
N ALA A 22 -4.89 2.37 1.46
CA ALA A 22 -6.01 2.98 0.75
C ALA A 22 -6.50 4.25 1.46
N GLN A 23 -6.63 4.21 2.80
CA GLN A 23 -7.01 5.37 3.60
C GLN A 23 -5.95 6.48 3.57
N VAL A 24 -4.67 6.14 3.70
CA VAL A 24 -3.57 7.12 3.69
C VAL A 24 -3.47 7.80 2.33
N LEU A 25 -3.59 7.04 1.24
CA LEU A 25 -3.56 7.58 -0.12
C LEU A 25 -4.74 8.53 -0.37
N TYR A 26 -5.95 8.14 0.05
CA TYR A 26 -7.12 9.00 -0.03
C TYR A 26 -6.89 10.34 0.70
N HIS A 27 -6.39 10.29 1.94
CA HIS A 27 -6.10 11.51 2.68
C HIS A 27 -5.03 12.38 2.02
N ILE A 28 -3.94 11.80 1.50
CA ILE A 28 -2.87 12.56 0.84
C ILE A 28 -3.39 13.21 -0.45
N LEU A 29 -4.21 12.50 -1.24
CA LEU A 29 -4.78 13.02 -2.48
C LEU A 29 -5.82 14.12 -2.20
N CYS A 30 -6.75 13.91 -1.28
CA CYS A 30 -7.78 14.89 -0.95
C CYS A 30 -7.23 16.15 -0.26
N SER A 31 -6.17 16.04 0.55
CA SER A 31 -5.61 17.18 1.28
C SER A 31 -4.69 18.06 0.42
N GLU A 32 -4.05 17.50 -0.60
CA GLU A 32 -3.07 18.24 -1.40
C GLU A 32 -3.57 18.60 -2.81
N HIS A 33 -4.63 17.95 -3.30
CA HIS A 33 -5.19 18.26 -4.60
C HIS A 33 -6.71 18.43 -4.53
N SER A 34 -7.17 19.67 -4.65
CA SER A 34 -8.56 20.02 -4.97
C SER A 34 -8.99 19.59 -6.40
N LYS A 35 -8.22 18.71 -7.05
CA LYS A 35 -8.48 18.24 -8.42
C LYS A 35 -9.16 16.89 -8.34
N GLU A 36 -10.44 16.87 -8.70
CA GLU A 36 -11.31 15.69 -8.77
C GLU A 36 -10.80 14.56 -9.70
N ASP A 37 -9.71 14.78 -10.44
CA ASP A 37 -9.24 13.90 -11.52
C ASP A 37 -8.16 12.87 -11.12
N LEU A 38 -7.55 12.98 -9.94
CA LEU A 38 -6.50 12.05 -9.51
C LEU A 38 -7.10 10.85 -8.77
N ARG A 39 -7.46 9.82 -9.52
CA ARG A 39 -7.96 8.54 -8.98
C ARG A 39 -6.81 7.57 -8.80
N VAL A 40 -6.67 7.04 -7.59
CA VAL A 40 -5.70 6.01 -7.23
C VAL A 40 -6.41 4.91 -6.47
N THR A 41 -6.26 3.68 -6.94
CA THR A 41 -6.85 2.50 -6.34
C THR A 41 -5.76 1.51 -5.98
N VAL A 42 -5.78 1.00 -4.76
CA VAL A 42 -4.93 -0.12 -4.35
C VAL A 42 -5.56 -1.41 -4.87
N MET A 43 -4.95 -2.02 -5.87
CA MET A 43 -5.45 -3.24 -6.49
C MET A 43 -5.10 -4.44 -5.63
N GLU A 44 -3.81 -4.63 -5.35
CA GLU A 44 -3.31 -5.78 -4.60
C GLU A 44 -2.14 -5.39 -3.69
N VAL A 45 -1.94 -6.21 -2.65
CA VAL A 45 -0.77 -6.13 -1.77
C VAL A 45 -0.21 -7.54 -1.62
N HIS A 46 1.06 -7.71 -1.98
CA HIS A 46 1.78 -8.96 -1.84
C HIS A 46 2.94 -8.78 -0.87
N SER A 47 2.94 -9.56 0.21
CA SER A 47 4.04 -9.53 1.17
C SER A 47 5.04 -10.65 0.90
N SER A 48 6.32 -10.38 1.10
CA SER A 48 7.37 -11.39 1.00
C SER A 48 7.17 -12.50 2.06
N LYS A 49 7.70 -13.71 1.81
CA LYS A 49 7.60 -14.85 2.76
C LYS A 49 8.17 -14.54 4.15
N ASP A 50 9.15 -13.64 4.22
CA ASP A 50 9.78 -13.19 5.47
C ASP A 50 9.12 -11.93 6.08
N LEU A 51 8.04 -11.43 5.45
CA LEU A 51 7.27 -10.24 5.85
C LEU A 51 8.11 -8.96 5.97
N ARG A 52 9.28 -8.91 5.31
CA ARG A 52 10.16 -7.74 5.34
C ARG A 52 9.85 -6.74 4.23
N LYS A 53 9.18 -7.18 3.16
CA LYS A 53 8.79 -6.36 2.02
C LYS A 53 7.32 -6.56 1.71
N ALA A 54 6.66 -5.50 1.26
CA ALA A 54 5.32 -5.55 0.72
C ALA A 54 5.25 -4.74 -0.56
N ASP A 55 4.86 -5.42 -1.64
CA ASP A 55 4.67 -4.84 -2.95
C ASP A 55 3.19 -4.46 -3.07
N VAL A 56 2.95 -3.19 -3.33
CA VAL A 56 1.63 -2.57 -3.36
C VAL A 56 1.36 -2.14 -4.79
N PHE A 57 0.39 -2.79 -5.40
CA PHE A 57 0.02 -2.53 -6.77
C PHE A 57 -1.06 -1.48 -6.83
N LEU A 58 -0.76 -0.38 -7.53
CA LEU A 58 -1.64 0.77 -7.66
C LEU A 58 -2.12 0.91 -9.09
N SER A 59 -3.43 1.05 -9.27
CA SER A 59 -4.03 1.55 -10.51
C SER A 59 -4.24 3.05 -10.36
N THR A 60 -3.73 3.83 -11.31
CA THR A 60 -3.86 5.29 -11.30
C THR A 60 -4.36 5.79 -12.65
N SER A 61 -5.22 6.81 -12.65
CA SER A 61 -5.68 7.47 -13.88
C SER A 61 -4.60 8.34 -14.55
N SER A 62 -3.56 8.72 -13.79
CA SER A 62 -2.47 9.58 -14.26
C SER A 62 -1.10 9.06 -13.80
N PRO A 63 -0.07 9.10 -14.67
CA PRO A 63 1.33 8.84 -14.28
C PRO A 63 1.86 9.82 -13.23
N GLU A 64 1.35 11.05 -13.20
CA GLU A 64 1.76 12.08 -12.24
C GLU A 64 1.35 11.70 -10.81
N ALA A 65 0.15 11.15 -10.65
CA ALA A 65 -0.34 10.65 -9.37
C ALA A 65 0.59 9.55 -8.81
N PHE A 66 1.00 8.63 -9.67
CA PHE A 66 1.91 7.54 -9.30
C PHE A 66 3.28 8.08 -8.85
N ASN A 67 3.84 9.02 -9.61
CA ASN A 67 5.12 9.64 -9.27
C ASN A 67 5.08 10.40 -7.94
N MET A 68 4.00 11.14 -7.68
CA MET A 68 3.82 11.83 -6.40
C MET A 68 3.76 10.83 -5.24
N ILE A 69 3.01 9.73 -5.38
CA ILE A 69 2.94 8.69 -4.35
C ILE A 69 4.33 8.08 -4.10
N ARG A 70 5.06 7.80 -5.17
CA ARG A 70 6.42 7.25 -5.08
C ARG A 70 7.38 8.20 -4.35
N GLN A 71 7.32 9.49 -4.64
CA GLN A 71 8.10 10.52 -3.93
C GLN A 71 7.73 10.60 -2.44
N LYS A 72 6.45 10.38 -2.10
CA LYS A 72 5.94 10.40 -0.72
C LYS A 72 6.00 9.05 -0.01
N SER A 73 6.60 8.02 -0.63
CA SER A 73 6.65 6.67 -0.09
C SER A 73 7.19 6.60 1.35
N ALA A 74 8.22 7.39 1.66
CA ALA A 74 8.77 7.48 3.02
C ALA A 74 7.77 8.06 4.04
N LYS A 75 7.02 9.11 3.65
CA LYS A 75 5.97 9.73 4.48
C LYS A 75 4.80 8.76 4.70
N ILE A 76 4.38 8.07 3.64
CA ILE A 76 3.33 7.05 3.70
C ILE A 76 3.76 5.92 4.66
N ARG A 77 4.97 5.39 4.50
CA ARG A 77 5.52 4.36 5.40
C ARG A 77 5.55 4.81 6.86
N PHE A 78 5.91 6.06 7.13
CA PHE A 78 5.90 6.62 8.48
C PHE A 78 4.50 6.69 9.08
N ILE A 79 3.50 7.11 8.29
CA ILE A 79 2.09 7.14 8.74
C ILE A 79 1.59 5.72 9.00
N LEU A 80 1.85 4.79 8.09
CA LEU A 80 1.49 3.38 8.26
C LEU A 80 2.13 2.75 9.50
N ALA A 81 3.42 3.02 9.75
CA ALA A 81 4.11 2.49 10.92
C ALA A 81 3.51 2.98 12.25
N LYS A 82 2.83 4.13 12.26
CA LYS A 82 2.08 4.63 13.42
C LYS A 82 0.70 3.99 13.58
N ARG A 83 0.05 3.65 12.46
CA ARG A 83 -1.32 3.09 12.46
C ARG A 83 -1.32 1.57 12.63
N VAL A 84 -0.40 0.89 11.96
CA VAL A 84 -0.24 -0.55 12.04
C VAL A 84 0.74 -0.87 13.16
N SER A 85 0.25 -1.42 14.27
CA SER A 85 1.09 -1.83 15.42
C SER A 85 1.92 -3.09 15.12
N LEU A 86 2.80 -3.01 14.12
CA LEU A 86 3.75 -4.06 13.78
C LEU A 86 5.05 -3.86 14.54
N ARG A 87 5.63 -4.97 15.02
CA ARG A 87 6.99 -4.97 15.60
C ARG A 87 8.05 -4.46 14.62
N ARG A 88 7.87 -4.72 13.34
CA ARG A 88 8.72 -4.23 12.25
C ARG A 88 7.83 -3.92 11.04
N MET A 89 7.87 -2.68 10.59
CA MET A 89 7.18 -2.26 9.37
C MET A 89 7.93 -2.85 8.15
N PRO A 90 7.24 -3.54 7.22
CA PRO A 90 7.86 -3.94 5.97
C PRO A 90 8.26 -2.72 5.12
N GLU A 91 9.26 -2.91 4.27
CA GLU A 91 9.54 -1.98 3.20
C GLU A 91 8.39 -2.01 2.19
N ILE A 92 7.79 -0.84 1.92
CA ILE A 92 6.65 -0.71 1.01
C ILE A 92 7.16 -0.28 -0.36
N ASN A 93 6.93 -1.11 -1.38
CA ASN A 93 7.24 -0.78 -2.77
C ASN A 93 5.94 -0.51 -3.52
N PHE A 94 5.83 0.67 -4.11
CA PHE A 94 4.69 1.00 -4.98
C PHE A 94 5.01 0.59 -6.41
N LEU A 95 4.17 -0.26 -6.98
CA LEU A 95 4.29 -0.76 -8.35
C LEU A 95 3.03 -0.39 -9.14
N PRO A 96 3.16 -0.06 -10.43
CA PRO A 96 2.00 0.12 -11.28
C PRO A 96 1.28 -1.23 -11.44
N TRP A 97 -0.05 -1.20 -11.41
CA TRP A 97 -0.85 -2.36 -11.80
C TRP A 97 -0.73 -2.55 -13.31
N ALA A 98 -0.03 -3.61 -13.73
CA ALA A 98 -0.07 -4.06 -15.10
C ALA A 98 -1.30 -4.97 -15.22
N GLU A 99 -2.37 -4.47 -15.85
CA GLU A 99 -3.44 -5.35 -16.33
C GLU A 99 -2.81 -6.30 -17.36
N GLY A 100 -2.72 -7.57 -16.98
CA GLY A 100 -2.40 -8.67 -17.89
C GLY A 100 -3.65 -9.19 -18.55
#